data_AF-A0A916A550-F1
#
_entry.id   AF-A0A916A550-F1
#
_cell.length_a   1.000
_cell.length_b   1.000
_cell.length_c   1.000
_cell.angle_alpha   90.00
_cell.angle_beta   90.00
_cell.angle_gamma   90.00
#
_symmetry.space_group_name_H-M   'P 1'
#
loop_
_entity.id
_entity.type
_entity.pdbx_description
1 polymer ?
#
loop_
_entity_poly.entity_id
_entity_poly.type
_entity_poly.pdbx_seq_one_letter_code
_entity_poly.pdbx_strand_id
1 'polypeptide(L)'
;MFPQASQGRKSMAIHAWMIKSLPVCECYLPGADVSLPRFLHCVTHVRPERDAEGRRVGETVWFSRISGQDAAAAWEWTEARPGIVVLSDPNCMSTNVRFVGAEDVELPHVEQLVVLNRIVHGLPWQGEVCQAITVAGRETKPGPTARPARGAADVDRRATAGALRR
;
A
#
# COMPACT_ATOMS: atom_id res chain seq x y z
N MET A 1 0.65 34.93 -14.56
CA MET A 1 2.01 34.53 -14.99
C MET A 1 2.51 33.53 -13.96
N PHE A 2 2.32 32.24 -14.22
CA PHE A 2 2.78 31.17 -13.31
C PHE A 2 4.27 30.95 -13.51
N PRO A 3 5.10 30.85 -12.46
CA PRO A 3 6.46 30.36 -12.64
C PRO A 3 6.40 28.85 -12.85
N GLN A 4 6.92 28.39 -13.99
CA GLN A 4 7.28 27.00 -14.23
C GLN A 4 8.34 26.59 -13.21
N ALA A 5 8.02 25.63 -12.34
CA ALA A 5 9.00 24.87 -11.59
C ALA A 5 9.01 23.44 -12.12
N SER A 6 9.82 23.21 -13.15
CA SER A 6 10.33 21.90 -13.49
C SER A 6 11.36 21.49 -12.44
N GLN A 7 10.94 20.73 -11.44
CA GLN A 7 11.86 20.01 -10.56
C GLN A 7 11.33 18.59 -10.38
N GLY A 8 12.09 17.61 -10.89
CA GLY A 8 11.82 16.20 -10.69
C GLY A 8 11.72 15.89 -9.20
N ARG A 9 10.48 15.77 -8.72
CA ARG A 9 10.21 15.29 -7.37
C ARG A 9 10.53 13.81 -7.41
N LYS A 10 11.71 13.41 -6.90
CA LYS A 10 11.95 12.04 -6.46
C LYS A 10 10.69 11.60 -5.73
N SER A 11 10.06 10.52 -6.20
CA SER A 11 8.87 9.92 -5.59
C SER A 11 9.15 9.71 -4.10
N MET A 12 8.75 10.66 -3.28
CA MET A 12 8.77 10.51 -1.84
C MET A 12 7.59 9.59 -1.57
N ALA A 13 7.87 8.31 -1.38
CA ALA A 13 6.88 7.31 -1.04
C ALA A 13 6.20 7.75 0.25
N ILE A 14 4.99 8.32 0.15
CA ILE A 14 4.24 8.70 1.34
C ILE A 14 3.73 7.44 2.03
N HIS A 15 3.94 7.38 3.34
CA HIS A 15 3.50 6.29 4.20
C HIS A 15 2.40 6.78 5.13
N ALA A 16 1.58 5.87 5.65
CA ALA A 16 0.47 6.23 6.54
C ALA A 16 0.92 7.06 7.75
N TRP A 17 2.12 6.78 8.30
CA TRP A 17 2.67 7.51 9.44
C TRP A 17 2.97 8.98 9.15
N MET A 18 3.30 9.33 7.89
CA MET A 18 3.60 10.72 7.51
C MET A 18 2.37 11.63 7.57
N ILE A 19 1.18 11.06 7.46
CA ILE A 19 -0.09 11.82 7.49
C ILE A 19 -0.21 12.58 8.81
N LYS A 20 0.30 12.03 9.92
CA LYS A 20 0.26 12.66 11.23
C LYS A 20 1.15 13.91 11.34
N SER A 21 2.05 14.12 10.38
CA SER A 21 2.88 15.32 10.30
C SER A 21 2.25 16.43 9.45
N LEU A 22 1.13 16.17 8.78
CA LEU A 22 0.41 17.19 8.04
C LEU A 22 -0.35 18.12 9.01
N PRO A 23 -0.49 19.41 8.67
CA PRO A 23 -1.37 20.31 9.43
C PRO A 23 -2.78 19.74 9.51
N VAL A 24 -3.47 19.96 10.64
CA VAL A 24 -4.88 19.57 10.77
C VAL A 24 -5.71 20.31 9.73
N CYS A 25 -6.55 19.56 9.03
CA CYS A 25 -7.46 20.05 8.01
C CYS A 25 -8.91 19.91 8.51
N GLU A 26 -9.65 21.01 8.59
CA GLU A 26 -11.02 20.98 9.12
C GLU A 26 -12.02 20.70 8.00
N CYS A 27 -12.88 19.72 8.23
CA CYS A 27 -13.94 19.32 7.32
C CYS A 27 -15.30 19.51 7.99
N TYR A 28 -16.02 20.52 7.51
CA TYR A 28 -17.33 20.92 8.03
C TYR A 28 -18.45 20.01 7.48
N LEU A 29 -19.17 19.36 8.39
CA LEU A 29 -20.28 18.44 8.14
C LEU A 29 -21.52 18.87 8.96
N PRO A 30 -22.18 19.99 8.60
CA PRO A 30 -23.30 20.55 9.39
C PRO A 30 -24.59 19.70 9.39
N GLY A 31 -24.63 18.54 8.73
CA GLY A 31 -25.83 17.69 8.69
C GLY A 31 -25.64 16.40 7.87
N ALA A 32 -26.67 15.56 7.84
CA ALA A 32 -26.63 14.23 7.22
C ALA A 32 -26.54 14.24 5.68
N ASP A 33 -26.99 15.32 5.03
CA ASP A 33 -27.04 15.44 3.56
C ASP A 33 -25.77 16.04 2.94
N VAL A 34 -24.73 16.27 3.75
CA VAL A 34 -23.48 16.86 3.28
C VAL A 34 -22.66 15.83 2.49
N SER A 35 -22.23 16.21 1.30
CA SER A 35 -21.36 15.36 0.49
C SER A 35 -20.00 15.18 1.17
N LEU A 36 -19.63 13.92 1.41
CA LEU A 36 -18.32 13.60 1.95
C LEU A 36 -17.19 14.06 1.00
N PRO A 37 -16.03 14.47 1.55
CA PRO A 37 -14.88 14.88 0.75
C PRO A 37 -14.45 13.75 -0.19
N ARG A 38 -14.13 14.11 -1.43
CA ARG A 38 -13.62 13.16 -2.43
C ARG A 38 -12.13 12.98 -2.23
N PHE A 39 -11.70 11.75 -2.03
CA PHE A 39 -10.30 11.38 -1.99
C PHE A 39 -9.86 10.72 -3.30
N LEU A 40 -8.62 10.98 -3.70
CA LEU A 40 -7.96 10.37 -4.84
C LEU A 40 -6.87 9.42 -4.33
N HIS A 41 -6.72 8.30 -5.02
CA HIS A 41 -5.65 7.35 -4.71
C HIS A 41 -4.30 8.01 -4.92
N CYS A 42 -3.38 7.78 -3.99
CA CYS A 42 -2.01 8.25 -4.10
C CYS A 42 -1.04 7.09 -4.29
N VAL A 43 -1.06 6.14 -3.35
CA VAL A 43 -0.16 5.00 -3.37
C VAL A 43 -0.76 3.85 -2.57
N THR A 44 -0.44 2.63 -2.99
CA THR A 44 -0.64 1.43 -2.21
C THR A 44 0.69 0.72 -2.02
N HIS A 45 1.02 0.42 -0.77
CA HIS A 45 2.20 -0.35 -0.40
C HIS A 45 1.77 -1.77 -0.04
N VAL A 46 2.29 -2.76 -0.76
CA VAL A 46 2.20 -4.18 -0.38
C VAL A 46 3.40 -4.48 0.51
N ARG A 47 3.16 -4.92 1.75
CA ARG A 47 4.25 -5.32 2.65
C ARG A 47 4.89 -6.62 2.12
N PRO A 48 6.23 -6.74 2.20
CA PRO A 48 6.90 -7.99 1.83
C PRO A 48 6.58 -9.10 2.84
N GLU A 49 6.36 -8.74 4.11
CA GLU A 49 5.91 -9.66 5.14
C GLU A 49 4.44 -10.05 4.96
N ARG A 50 4.10 -11.24 5.43
CA ARG A 50 2.73 -11.73 5.54
C ARG A 50 2.27 -11.59 6.99
N ASP A 51 0.96 -11.52 7.20
CA ASP A 51 0.42 -11.58 8.55
C ASP A 51 0.57 -12.98 9.18
N ALA A 52 0.10 -13.12 10.43
CA ALA A 52 0.20 -14.38 11.18
C ALA A 52 -0.49 -15.57 10.48
N GLU A 53 -1.48 -15.30 9.64
CA GLU A 53 -2.21 -16.29 8.84
C GLU A 53 -1.61 -16.49 7.44
N GLY A 54 -0.47 -15.85 7.13
CA GLY A 54 0.20 -15.97 5.85
C GLY A 54 -0.46 -15.16 4.72
N ARG A 55 -1.33 -14.20 5.03
CA ARG A 55 -2.02 -13.37 4.03
C ARG A 55 -1.17 -12.15 3.65
N ARG A 56 -1.43 -11.62 2.45
CA ARG A 56 -0.80 -10.35 2.03
C ARG A 56 -1.44 -9.21 2.82
N VAL A 57 -0.61 -8.28 3.25
CA VAL A 57 -1.04 -7.09 3.97
C VAL A 57 -0.35 -5.87 3.41
N GLY A 58 -0.87 -4.69 3.75
CA GLY A 58 -0.29 -3.45 3.30
C GLY A 58 -1.03 -2.24 3.81
N GLU A 59 -0.69 -1.10 3.24
CA GLU A 59 -1.37 0.17 3.49
C GLU A 59 -1.71 0.84 2.17
N THR A 60 -2.73 1.70 2.19
CA THR A 60 -3.07 2.56 1.05
C THR A 60 -3.24 3.98 1.55
N VAL A 61 -2.75 4.94 0.77
CA VAL A 61 -2.76 6.37 1.08
C VAL A 61 -3.58 7.10 0.02
N TRP A 62 -4.41 8.02 0.50
CA TRP A 62 -5.36 8.78 -0.29
C TRP A 62 -5.29 10.25 0.07
N PHE A 63 -5.46 11.13 -0.92
CA PHE A 63 -5.40 12.58 -0.75
C PHE A 63 -6.68 13.27 -1.19
N SER A 64 -7.00 14.36 -0.53
CA SER A 64 -8.04 15.30 -0.90
C SER A 64 -7.55 16.73 -0.71
N ARG A 65 -8.36 17.67 -1.19
CA ARG A 65 -8.19 19.08 -0.90
C ARG A 65 -9.51 19.60 -0.33
N ILE A 66 -9.51 19.92 0.96
CA ILE A 66 -10.70 20.39 1.69
C ILE A 66 -10.45 21.84 2.06
N SER A 67 -11.34 22.75 1.64
CA SER A 67 -11.20 24.19 1.88
C SER A 67 -9.82 24.77 1.49
N GLY A 68 -9.18 24.20 0.47
CA GLY A 68 -7.85 24.63 -0.01
C GLY A 68 -6.66 24.07 0.78
N GLN A 69 -6.88 23.27 1.83
CA GLN A 69 -5.85 22.58 2.59
C GLN A 69 -5.69 21.13 2.14
N ASP A 70 -4.47 20.59 2.29
CA ASP A 70 -4.17 19.21 1.95
C ASP A 70 -4.70 18.27 3.06
N ALA A 71 -5.59 17.37 2.66
CA ALA A 71 -6.18 16.35 3.51
C ALA A 71 -5.68 14.97 3.06
N ALA A 72 -5.37 14.10 3.99
CA ALA A 72 -4.92 12.75 3.70
C ALA A 72 -5.61 11.74 4.61
N ALA A 73 -5.81 10.54 4.07
CA ALA A 73 -6.30 9.39 4.81
C ALA A 73 -5.50 8.15 4.39
N ALA A 74 -5.18 7.30 5.35
CA ALA A 74 -4.59 6.00 5.09
C ALA A 74 -5.12 4.95 6.05
N TRP A 75 -5.14 3.72 5.57
CA TRP A 75 -5.56 2.55 6.33
C TRP A 75 -4.81 1.32 5.87
N GLU A 76 -4.82 0.31 6.74
CA GLU A 76 -4.28 -0.99 6.46
C GLU A 76 -5.31 -1.90 5.80
N TRP A 77 -4.82 -2.81 4.97
CA TRP A 77 -5.63 -3.81 4.30
C TRP A 77 -5.00 -5.19 4.38
N THR A 78 -5.85 -6.22 4.31
CA THR A 78 -5.48 -7.63 4.29
C THR A 78 -6.17 -8.33 3.13
N GLU A 79 -5.44 -9.13 2.37
CA GLU A 79 -6.01 -10.02 1.34
C GLU A 79 -6.59 -11.26 2.01
N ALA A 80 -7.90 -11.25 2.29
CA ALA A 80 -8.58 -12.37 2.94
C ALA A 80 -8.57 -13.63 2.06
N ARG A 81 -8.68 -13.45 0.74
CA ARG A 81 -8.57 -14.49 -0.31
C ARG A 81 -8.02 -13.83 -1.58
N PRO A 82 -7.47 -14.59 -2.54
CA PRO A 82 -6.98 -14.02 -3.80
C PRO A 82 -8.00 -13.08 -4.46
N GLY A 83 -7.64 -11.79 -4.59
CA GLY A 83 -8.50 -10.75 -5.18
C GLY A 83 -9.63 -10.22 -4.28
N ILE A 84 -9.75 -10.71 -3.04
CA ILE A 84 -10.69 -10.22 -2.03
C ILE A 84 -9.90 -9.57 -0.90
N VAL A 85 -9.89 -8.25 -0.90
CA VAL A 85 -9.20 -7.43 0.10
C VAL A 85 -10.21 -6.81 1.05
N VAL A 86 -9.85 -6.81 2.33
CA VAL A 86 -10.64 -6.27 3.42
C VAL A 86 -9.81 -5.25 4.19
N LEU A 87 -10.49 -4.35 4.86
CA LEU A 87 -9.86 -3.39 5.74
C LEU A 87 -9.40 -4.12 7.01
N SER A 88 -8.12 -3.96 7.40
CA SER A 88 -7.53 -4.77 8.47
C SER A 88 -8.09 -4.42 9.85
N ASP A 89 -8.33 -3.12 10.10
CA ASP A 89 -8.94 -2.63 11.32
C ASP A 89 -9.82 -1.39 11.04
N PRO A 90 -11.16 -1.53 11.04
CA PRO A 90 -12.11 -0.43 10.82
C PRO A 90 -12.04 0.72 11.82
N ASN A 91 -11.35 0.51 12.95
CA ASN A 91 -11.18 1.53 13.97
C ASN A 91 -9.78 2.17 13.93
N CYS A 92 -8.88 1.70 13.06
CA CYS A 92 -7.51 2.20 12.95
C CYS A 92 -7.25 2.77 11.55
N MET A 93 -7.53 4.07 11.41
CA MET A 93 -7.24 4.85 10.19
C MET A 93 -6.45 6.09 10.57
N SER A 94 -5.43 6.43 9.77
CA SER A 94 -4.63 7.63 9.96
C SER A 94 -5.15 8.74 9.06
N THR A 95 -5.51 9.88 9.65
CA THR A 95 -5.93 11.08 8.91
C THR A 95 -5.46 12.33 9.63
N ASN A 96 -5.25 13.42 8.88
CA ASN A 96 -5.10 14.77 9.42
C ASN A 96 -6.42 15.56 9.37
N VAL A 97 -7.52 14.92 8.97
CA VAL A 97 -8.83 15.56 8.88
C VAL A 97 -9.50 15.57 10.24
N ARG A 98 -9.89 16.75 10.71
CA ARG A 98 -10.81 16.94 11.84
C ARG A 98 -12.20 17.18 11.29
N PHE A 99 -13.15 16.33 11.63
CA PHE A 99 -14.55 16.54 11.24
C PHE A 99 -15.26 17.43 12.25
N VAL A 100 -15.91 18.47 11.75
CA VAL A 100 -16.60 19.48 12.55
C VAL A 100 -18.08 19.43 12.21
N GLY A 101 -18.93 19.26 13.21
CA GLY A 101 -20.38 19.12 13.07
C GLY A 101 -21.11 20.45 12.98
N ALA A 102 -22.39 20.43 13.38
CA ALA A 102 -23.14 21.65 13.60
C ALA A 102 -22.50 22.48 14.74
N GLU A 103 -22.71 23.81 14.70
CA GLU A 103 -22.21 24.74 15.72
C GLU A 103 -20.68 24.84 15.85
N ASP A 104 -19.93 24.41 14.82
CA ASP A 104 -18.46 24.48 14.79
C ASP A 104 -17.79 23.60 15.89
N VAL A 105 -18.49 22.54 16.31
CA VAL A 105 -18.01 21.60 17.34
C VAL A 105 -17.39 20.38 16.68
N GLU A 106 -16.19 19.99 17.12
CA GLU A 106 -15.54 18.75 16.68
C GLU A 106 -16.41 17.53 16.98
N LEU A 107 -16.58 16.65 16.00
CA LEU A 107 -17.35 15.43 16.17
C LEU A 107 -16.66 14.51 17.19
N PRO A 108 -17.42 13.80 18.05
CA PRO A 108 -16.87 12.77 18.92
C PRO A 108 -16.07 11.72 18.13
N HIS A 109 -15.04 11.14 18.73
CA HIS A 109 -14.13 10.20 18.06
C HIS A 109 -14.85 9.05 17.34
N VAL A 110 -15.88 8.46 17.95
CA VAL A 110 -16.67 7.38 17.34
C VAL A 110 -17.40 7.85 16.07
N GLU A 111 -17.91 9.08 16.06
CA GLU A 111 -18.56 9.65 14.88
C GLU A 111 -17.55 9.94 13.77
N GLN A 112 -16.36 10.43 14.13
CA GLN A 112 -15.25 10.59 13.17
C GLN A 112 -14.89 9.25 12.50
N LEU A 113 -14.82 8.16 13.27
CA LEU A 113 -14.59 6.82 12.73
C LEU A 113 -15.70 6.37 11.77
N VAL A 114 -16.96 6.66 12.09
CA VAL A 114 -18.09 6.34 11.19
C VAL A 114 -17.98 7.12 9.88
N VAL A 115 -17.64 8.42 9.94
CA VAL A 115 -17.43 9.25 8.74
C VAL A 115 -16.28 8.71 7.90
N LEU A 116 -15.15 8.38 8.52
CA LEU A 116 -13.99 7.82 7.81
C LEU A 116 -14.34 6.48 7.14
N ASN A 117 -15.04 5.58 7.82
CA ASN A 117 -15.47 4.32 7.22
C ASN A 117 -16.40 4.56 6.02
N ARG A 118 -17.34 5.51 6.11
CA ARG A 118 -18.19 5.89 4.96
C ARG A 118 -17.36 6.40 3.78
N ILE A 119 -16.35 7.22 4.04
CA ILE A 119 -15.40 7.68 3.01
C ILE A 119 -14.72 6.46 2.37
N VAL A 120 -14.10 5.59 3.17
CA VAL A 120 -13.39 4.41 2.67
C VAL A 120 -14.30 3.52 1.83
N HIS A 121 -15.51 3.22 2.31
CA HIS A 121 -16.47 2.40 1.56
C HIS A 121 -16.98 3.05 0.28
N GLY A 122 -16.92 4.38 0.16
CA GLY A 122 -17.26 5.12 -1.06
C GLY A 122 -16.13 5.20 -2.08
N LEU A 123 -14.91 4.80 -1.73
CA LEU A 123 -13.73 4.85 -2.61
C LEU A 123 -13.51 3.51 -3.34
N PRO A 124 -12.96 3.52 -4.56
CA PRO A 124 -12.67 2.31 -5.32
C PRO A 124 -11.40 1.59 -4.85
N TRP A 125 -11.10 1.62 -3.55
CA TRP A 125 -9.77 1.29 -3.02
C TRP A 125 -9.40 -0.17 -3.16
N GLN A 126 -10.37 -1.09 -3.12
CA GLN A 126 -10.10 -2.51 -3.32
C GLN A 126 -9.50 -2.77 -4.71
N GLY A 127 -9.94 -2.03 -5.73
CA GLY A 127 -9.41 -2.12 -7.09
C GLY A 127 -7.94 -1.72 -7.15
N GLU A 128 -7.60 -0.57 -6.55
CA GLU A 128 -6.23 -0.06 -6.48
C GLU A 128 -5.30 -1.04 -5.74
N VAL A 129 -5.78 -1.62 -4.64
CA VAL A 129 -5.02 -2.62 -3.88
C VAL A 129 -4.81 -3.90 -4.68
N CYS A 130 -5.86 -4.44 -5.31
CA CYS A 130 -5.73 -5.64 -6.14
C CYS A 130 -4.76 -5.44 -7.32
N GLN A 131 -4.74 -4.24 -7.90
CA GLN A 131 -3.76 -3.88 -8.93
C GLN A 131 -2.34 -3.89 -8.36
N ALA A 132 -2.11 -3.28 -7.20
CA ALA A 132 -0.80 -3.26 -6.53
C ALA A 132 -0.31 -4.67 -6.17
N ILE A 133 -1.20 -5.53 -5.64
CA ILE A 133 -0.90 -6.94 -5.36
C ILE A 133 -0.44 -7.68 -6.62
N THR A 134 -1.11 -7.42 -7.75
CA THR A 134 -0.78 -8.03 -9.05
C THR A 134 0.60 -7.60 -9.54
N VAL A 135 0.94 -6.32 -9.43
CA VAL A 135 2.25 -5.78 -9.81
C VAL A 135 3.35 -6.38 -8.92
N ALA A 136 3.18 -6.36 -7.60
CA ALA A 136 4.14 -6.94 -6.66
C ALA A 136 4.34 -8.45 -6.84
N GLY A 137 3.30 -9.18 -7.25
CA GLY A 137 3.38 -10.60 -7.59
C GLY A 137 4.20 -10.90 -8.85
N ARG A 138 4.34 -9.93 -9.77
CA ARG A 138 5.17 -10.08 -10.98
C ARG A 138 6.65 -9.86 -10.68
N GLU A 139 6.96 -8.95 -9.76
CA GLU A 139 8.33 -8.63 -9.34
C GLU A 139 8.97 -9.75 -8.52
N THR A 140 8.17 -10.50 -7.76
CA THR A 140 8.66 -11.57 -6.88
C THR A 140 8.87 -12.91 -7.57
N LYS A 141 8.55 -13.05 -8.87
CA LYS A 141 8.82 -14.28 -9.61
C LYS A 141 10.30 -14.29 -10.03
N PRO A 142 11.17 -15.14 -9.43
CA PRO A 142 12.53 -15.28 -9.96
C PRO A 142 12.40 -15.73 -11.42
N GLY A 143 13.14 -15.07 -12.32
CA GLY A 143 13.28 -15.51 -13.70
C GLY A 143 13.69 -16.99 -13.74
N PRO A 144 13.36 -17.74 -14.82
CA PRO A 144 13.63 -19.16 -14.87
C PRO A 144 15.11 -19.39 -14.55
N THR A 145 15.35 -20.03 -13.41
CA THR A 145 16.68 -20.44 -12.98
C THR A 145 17.27 -21.24 -14.13
N ALA A 146 18.30 -20.70 -14.78
CA ALA A 146 19.00 -21.40 -15.83
C ALA A 146 19.42 -22.76 -15.27
N ARG A 147 18.80 -23.81 -15.80
CA ARG A 147 19.10 -25.20 -15.44
C ARG A 147 20.61 -25.37 -15.65
N PRO A 148 21.39 -25.83 -14.65
CA PRO A 148 22.79 -26.10 -14.88
C PRO A 148 22.90 -27.12 -16.01
N ALA A 149 23.74 -26.81 -16.99
CA ALA A 149 24.01 -27.69 -18.11
C ALA A 149 24.49 -29.04 -17.58
N ARG A 150 23.62 -30.06 -17.65
CA ARG A 150 24.06 -31.46 -17.60
C ARG A 150 24.78 -31.72 -18.92
N GLY A 151 26.09 -31.88 -18.86
CA GLY A 151 26.85 -32.33 -20.02
C GLY A 151 28.35 -32.10 -19.93
N ALA A 152 29.04 -32.87 -19.09
CA ALA A 152 30.41 -33.33 -19.33
C ALA A 152 30.70 -34.48 -18.36
N ALA A 153 30.20 -35.66 -18.70
CA ALA A 153 30.68 -36.90 -18.12
C ALA A 153 32.05 -37.22 -18.75
N ASP A 154 33.05 -37.38 -17.89
CA ASP A 154 33.86 -38.59 -17.78
C ASP A 154 34.49 -39.15 -19.07
N VAL A 155 35.72 -38.70 -19.37
CA VAL A 155 36.77 -39.51 -19.99
C VAL A 155 38.12 -39.01 -19.45
N ASP A 156 38.68 -39.67 -18.44
CA ASP A 156 40.02 -40.29 -18.60
C ASP A 156 40.33 -41.25 -17.45
N ARG A 157 40.20 -42.55 -17.72
CA ARG A 157 40.65 -43.64 -16.83
C ARG A 157 41.19 -44.77 -17.70
N ARG A 158 42.44 -45.17 -17.37
CA ARG A 158 43.27 -46.30 -17.85
C ARG A 158 44.21 -45.90 -19.00
N ALA A 159 45.50 -46.23 -18.99
CA ALA A 159 46.32 -47.15 -18.19
C ALA A 159 47.78 -46.69 -18.27
N THR A 160 48.62 -46.99 -17.28
CA THR A 160 49.58 -48.09 -17.45
C THR A 160 49.85 -48.82 -16.13
N ALA A 161 49.67 -50.13 -16.18
CA ALA A 161 50.09 -51.07 -15.14
C ALA A 161 51.44 -51.70 -15.54
N GLY A 162 52.33 -51.85 -14.56
CA GLY A 162 53.13 -53.07 -14.37
C GLY A 162 54.51 -53.16 -15.02
N ALA A 163 55.56 -53.03 -14.19
CA ALA A 163 56.81 -53.81 -14.27
C ALA A 163 57.42 -53.84 -12.85
N LEU A 164 57.17 -54.89 -12.07
CA LEU A 164 58.02 -56.08 -11.83
C LEU A 164 59.24 -55.88 -10.90
N ARG A 165 59.10 -56.43 -9.68
CA ARG A 165 60.04 -57.25 -8.87
C ARG A 165 61.56 -57.03 -9.08
N ARG A 166 62.27 -56.64 -8.03
CA ARG A 166 62.96 -57.51 -7.04
C ARG A 166 63.47 -56.66 -5.87
#